data_AF-A0A932QZ63-F1
#
_entry.id   AF-A0A932QZ63-F1
#
_cell.length_a   1.000
_cell.length_b   1.000
_cell.length_c   1.000
_cell.angle_alpha   90.00
_cell.angle_beta   90.00
_cell.angle_gamma   90.00
#
_symmetry.space_group_name_H-M   'P 1'
#
loop_
_entity.id
_entity.type
_entity.pdbx_description
1 polymer ?
#
loop_
_entity_poly.entity_id
_entity_poly.type
_entity_poly.pdbx_seq_one_letter_code
_entity_poly.pdbx_strand_id
1 'polypeptide(L)'
;MKTLFAFFLIIFSFSVASAAEFMTADQVLALQAFKGKPVLKKGDPAHGRQLYTFYCTPCHGMEGKGDGQLAKLLDPKPRNHTDGKGTRPGDGMNDR
;
A
#
# COMPACT_ATOMS: atom_id res chain seq x y z
N MET A 1 45.34 -43.57 2.12
CA MET A 1 43.93 -43.45 1.67
C MET A 1 43.00 -42.85 2.72
N LYS A 2 43.08 -43.24 4.01
CA LYS A 2 42.27 -42.66 5.10
C LYS A 2 42.53 -41.17 5.38
N THR A 3 43.77 -40.71 5.24
CA THR A 3 44.14 -39.30 5.42
C THR A 3 43.60 -38.41 4.30
N LEU A 4 43.67 -38.84 3.04
CA LEU A 4 43.06 -38.13 1.90
C LEU A 4 41.54 -37.94 2.05
N PHE A 5 40.84 -38.96 2.56
CA PHE A 5 39.38 -38.87 2.76
C PHE A 5 39.03 -37.84 3.86
N ALA A 6 39.85 -37.77 4.93
CA ALA A 6 39.67 -36.78 5.99
C ALA A 6 39.89 -35.34 5.49
N PHE A 7 40.88 -35.11 4.63
CA PHE A 7 41.07 -33.78 4.01
C PHE A 7 39.90 -33.39 3.10
N PHE A 8 39.33 -34.34 2.37
CA PHE A 8 38.16 -34.08 1.51
C PHE A 8 36.94 -33.70 2.34
N LEU A 9 36.72 -34.36 3.49
CA LEU A 9 35.63 -34.02 4.41
C LEU A 9 35.82 -32.66 5.09
N ILE A 10 37.05 -32.29 5.44
CA ILE A 10 37.36 -30.99 6.04
C ILE A 10 37.12 -29.86 5.04
N ILE A 11 37.58 -30.02 3.78
CA ILE A 11 37.39 -29.02 2.72
C ILE A 11 35.91 -28.90 2.35
N PHE A 12 35.20 -30.02 2.24
CA PHE A 12 33.77 -30.01 1.96
C PHE A 12 32.95 -29.35 3.08
N SER A 13 33.32 -29.59 4.34
CA SER A 13 32.68 -28.95 5.50
C SER A 13 32.95 -27.43 5.54
N PHE A 14 34.15 -27.00 5.16
CA PHE A 14 34.50 -25.57 5.10
C PHE A 14 33.78 -24.85 3.95
N SER A 15 33.53 -25.54 2.83
CA SER A 15 32.80 -24.98 1.68
C SER A 15 31.29 -24.80 1.91
N VAL A 16 30.68 -25.58 2.79
CA VAL A 16 29.24 -25.43 3.10
C VAL A 16 29.00 -24.27 4.08
N ALA A 17 29.98 -23.94 4.93
CA ALA A 17 29.86 -22.87 5.92
C ALA A 17 29.80 -21.46 5.29
N SER A 18 30.39 -21.23 4.12
CA SER A 18 30.49 -19.90 3.50
C SER A 18 29.24 -19.42 2.74
N ALA A 19 28.23 -20.29 2.54
CA ALA A 19 26.98 -19.91 1.87
C ALA A 19 25.94 -19.30 2.83
N ALA A 20 26.09 -19.51 4.14
CA ALA A 20 25.12 -19.05 5.15
C ALA A 20 25.38 -17.61 5.67
N GLU A 21 26.52 -17.01 5.32
CA GLU A 21 26.96 -15.71 5.84
C GLU A 21 26.62 -14.55 4.90
N PHE A 22 26.14 -14.83 3.69
CA PHE A 22 25.74 -13.82 2.69
C PHE A 22 24.27 -13.37 2.86
N MET A 23 23.81 -13.23 4.10
CA MET A 23 22.54 -12.57 4.41
C MET A 23 22.86 -11.56 5.49
N THR A 24 23.09 -10.31 5.07
CA THR A 24 23.27 -9.21 6.03
C THR A 24 21.99 -9.06 6.86
N ALA A 25 22.12 -8.82 8.16
CA ALA A 25 20.98 -8.61 9.06
C ALA A 25 20.04 -7.49 8.58
N ASP A 26 20.57 -6.55 7.78
CA ASP A 26 19.82 -5.47 7.15
C ASP A 26 18.78 -5.98 6.14
N GLN A 27 19.07 -7.06 5.40
CA GLN A 27 18.12 -7.68 4.48
C GLN A 27 17.01 -8.45 5.23
N VAL A 28 17.32 -9.06 6.37
CA VAL A 28 16.34 -9.76 7.21
C VAL A 28 15.38 -8.77 7.89
N LEU A 29 15.86 -7.59 8.28
CA LEU A 29 15.04 -6.54 8.88
C LEU A 29 14.03 -5.95 7.87
N ALA A 30 14.41 -5.82 6.59
CA ALA A 30 13.51 -5.38 5.52
C ALA A 30 12.35 -6.36 5.25
N LEU A 31 12.59 -7.67 5.38
CA LEU A 31 11.53 -8.69 5.31
C LEU A 31 10.59 -8.64 6.54
N GLN A 32 11.11 -8.30 7.71
CA GLN A 32 10.31 -8.18 8.93
C GLN A 32 9.47 -6.90 8.98
N ALA A 33 9.84 -5.85 8.23
CA ALA A 33 9.08 -4.60 8.11
C ALA A 33 7.76 -4.74 7.33
N PHE A 34 7.58 -5.83 6.58
CA PHE A 34 6.31 -6.16 5.92
C PHE A 34 5.24 -6.74 6.87
N LYS A 35 5.55 -6.96 8.16
CA LYS A 35 4.58 -7.31 9.22
C LYS A 35 3.68 -6.14 9.61
N GLY A 36 3.00 -5.55 8.62
CA GLY A 36 1.67 -4.97 8.81
C GLY A 36 1.58 -3.67 9.59
N LYS A 37 2.64 -2.86 9.68
CA LYS A 37 2.45 -1.45 10.06
C LYS A 37 2.16 -0.68 8.77
N PRO A 38 0.92 -0.22 8.53
CA PRO A 38 0.69 0.68 7.42
C PRO A 38 1.53 1.93 7.69
N VAL A 39 2.59 2.11 6.91
CA VAL A 39 3.31 3.37 6.89
C VAL A 39 2.39 4.34 6.16
N LEU A 40 1.39 4.85 6.88
CA LEU A 40 0.56 5.93 6.39
C LEU A 40 1.43 7.18 6.38
N LYS A 41 2.18 7.36 5.28
CA LYS A 41 2.83 8.62 4.99
C LYS A 41 1.75 9.70 5.04
N LYS A 42 1.96 10.74 5.84
CA LYS A 42 1.05 11.89 5.90
C LYS A 42 0.81 12.39 4.49
N GLY A 43 -0.46 12.50 4.09
CA GLY A 43 -0.83 13.00 2.78
C GLY A 43 -0.37 14.44 2.57
N ASP A 44 -0.14 14.83 1.32
CA ASP A 44 0.12 16.22 0.91
C ASP A 44 -1.22 16.91 0.58
N PRO A 45 -1.70 17.86 1.41
CA PRO A 45 -2.96 18.55 1.16
C PRO A 45 -2.94 19.43 -0.08
N ALA A 46 -1.79 20.00 -0.46
CA ALA A 46 -1.68 20.86 -1.62
C ALA A 46 -1.80 20.04 -2.90
N HIS A 47 -1.09 18.91 -2.98
CA HIS A 47 -1.24 17.98 -4.08
C HIS A 47 -2.65 17.37 -4.13
N GLY A 48 -3.20 16.99 -2.97
CA GLY A 48 -4.57 16.50 -2.86
C GLY A 48 -5.60 17.51 -3.40
N ARG A 49 -5.44 18.80 -3.10
CA ARG A 49 -6.31 19.86 -3.63
C ARG A 49 -6.22 19.99 -5.15
N GLN A 50 -5.03 19.87 -5.73
CA GLN A 50 -4.85 19.90 -7.19
C GLN A 50 -5.63 18.74 -7.83
N LEU A 51 -5.39 17.51 -7.35
CA LEU A 51 -6.08 16.33 -7.86
C LEU A 51 -7.60 16.44 -7.69
N TYR A 52 -8.06 16.89 -6.53
CA TYR A 52 -9.49 17.06 -6.26
C TYR A 52 -10.13 18.02 -7.27
N THR A 53 -9.46 19.15 -7.55
CA THR A 53 -9.93 20.16 -8.50
C THR A 53 -10.14 19.56 -9.89
N PHE A 54 -9.20 18.77 -10.38
CA PHE A 54 -9.29 18.20 -11.73
C PHE A 54 -10.24 17.01 -11.84
N TYR A 55 -10.21 16.10 -10.87
CA TYR A 55 -10.87 14.80 -11.01
C TYR A 55 -12.22 14.72 -10.28
N CYS A 56 -12.38 15.44 -9.17
CA CYS A 56 -13.52 15.26 -8.27
C CYS A 56 -14.58 16.34 -8.45
N THR A 57 -14.18 17.60 -8.66
CA THR A 57 -15.12 18.74 -8.73
C THR A 57 -16.15 18.67 -9.85
N PRO A 58 -15.91 18.05 -11.03
CA PRO A 58 -16.95 17.94 -12.06
C PRO A 58 -18.23 17.26 -11.56
N CYS A 59 -18.09 16.29 -10.65
CA CYS A 59 -19.21 15.56 -10.06
C CYS A 59 -19.53 16.04 -8.64
N HIS A 60 -18.52 16.29 -7.81
CA HIS A 60 -18.71 16.56 -6.38
C HIS A 60 -18.74 18.04 -6.00
N GLY A 61 -18.44 18.96 -6.92
CA GLY A 61 -18.36 20.39 -6.65
C GLY A 61 -17.07 20.79 -5.91
N MET A 62 -16.79 22.10 -5.85
CA MET A 62 -15.58 22.63 -5.19
C MET A 62 -15.55 22.40 -3.68
N GLU A 63 -16.72 22.36 -3.07
CA GLU A 63 -16.90 22.14 -1.62
C GLU A 63 -17.20 20.67 -1.28
N GLY A 64 -17.24 19.79 -2.29
CA GLY A 64 -17.50 18.37 -2.11
C GLY A 64 -18.94 18.01 -1.75
N LYS A 65 -19.92 18.88 -2.04
CA LYS A 65 -21.33 18.70 -1.67
C LYS A 65 -22.12 17.75 -2.59
N GLY A 66 -21.48 17.20 -3.63
CA GLY A 66 -22.17 16.37 -4.62
C GLY A 66 -22.98 17.19 -5.64
N ASP A 67 -22.61 18.46 -5.84
CA ASP A 67 -23.32 19.45 -6.64
C ASP A 67 -22.51 19.96 -7.85
N GLY A 68 -21.54 19.16 -8.32
CA GLY A 68 -20.76 19.47 -9.52
C GLY A 68 -21.62 19.61 -10.78
N GLN A 69 -21.07 20.22 -11.83
CA GLN A 69 -21.81 20.46 -13.09
C GLN A 69 -22.41 19.18 -13.68
N LEU A 70 -21.73 18.04 -13.52
CA LEU A 70 -22.19 16.75 -14.00
C LEU A 70 -23.13 16.02 -13.03
N ALA A 71 -23.29 16.50 -11.79
CA ALA A 71 -24.09 15.82 -10.76
C ALA A 71 -25.56 15.62 -11.15
N LYS A 72 -26.13 16.55 -11.92
CA LYS A 72 -27.52 16.47 -12.39
C LYS A 72 -27.75 15.40 -13.46
N LEU A 73 -26.67 14.89 -14.07
CA LEU A 73 -26.71 13.90 -15.14
C LEU A 73 -26.49 12.46 -14.63
N LEU A 74 -26.25 12.29 -13.33
CA LEU A 74 -25.89 11.01 -12.71
C LEU A 74 -27.02 10.54 -11.79
N ASP A 75 -27.39 9.27 -11.95
CA ASP A 75 -28.31 8.54 -11.07
C ASP A 75 -27.64 7.21 -10.65
N PRO A 76 -27.28 7.00 -9.37
CA PRO A 76 -27.57 7.86 -8.22
C PRO A 76 -26.70 9.13 -8.19
N LYS A 77 -27.16 10.12 -7.42
CA LYS A 77 -26.41 11.37 -7.22
C LYS A 77 -25.02 11.12 -6.63
N PRO A 78 -24.01 11.93 -7.01
CA PRO A 78 -22.68 11.86 -6.40
C PRO A 78 -22.73 12.06 -4.87
N ARG A 79 -21.89 11.31 -4.15
CA ARG A 79 -21.74 11.40 -2.68
C ARG A 79 -21.40 12.82 -2.23
N ASN A 80 -21.96 13.23 -1.09
CA ASN A 80 -21.50 14.42 -0.38
C ASN A 80 -20.31 14.06 0.54
N HIS A 81 -19.13 14.63 0.33
CA HIS A 81 -17.95 14.39 1.16
C HIS A 81 -17.93 15.19 2.48
N THR A 82 -18.89 16.10 2.68
CA THR A 82 -19.02 16.90 3.90
C THR A 82 -19.89 16.25 4.96
N ASP A 83 -20.59 15.15 4.65
CA ASP A 83 -21.57 14.52 5.55
C ASP A 83 -20.94 13.51 6.54
N GLY A 84 -19.63 13.20 6.38
CA GLY A 84 -18.91 12.24 7.20
C GLY A 84 -19.38 10.78 7.03
N LYS A 85 -20.30 10.51 6.10
CA LYS A 85 -20.83 9.17 5.82
C LYS A 85 -19.92 8.47 4.81
N GLY A 86 -18.85 7.89 5.32
CA GLY A 86 -17.98 6.98 4.56
C GLY A 86 -18.64 5.63 4.34
N THR A 87 -19.70 5.57 3.54
CA THR A 87 -20.35 4.30 3.17
C THR A 87 -19.55 3.66 2.03
N ARG A 88 -18.99 2.47 2.28
CA ARG A 88 -18.25 1.69 1.27
C ARG A 88 -19.23 1.23 0.18
N PRO A 89 -18.84 1.22 -1.10
CA PRO A 89 -19.67 0.59 -2.13
C PRO A 89 -20.01 -0.87 -1.72
N GLY A 90 -21.26 -1.11 -1.29
CA GLY A 90 -21.73 -2.40 -0.79
C GLY A 90 -22.38 -2.41 0.62
N ASP A 91 -22.38 -1.31 1.38
CA ASP A 91 -22.88 -1.29 2.77
C ASP A 91 -24.29 -0.68 2.97
N GLY A 92 -24.98 -0.26 1.91
CA GLY A 92 -26.35 0.24 2.04
C GLY A 92 -26.91 0.80 0.74
N MET A 93 -27.45 -0.07 -0.10
CA MET A 93 -28.33 0.33 -1.20
C MET A 93 -29.72 0.67 -0.64
N ASN A 94 -29.87 1.79 0.07
CA ASN A 94 -31.17 2.29 0.56
C ASN A 94 -31.13 3.71 1.16
N ASP A 95 -30.76 4.71 0.38
CA ASP A 95 -31.12 6.12 0.65
C ASP A 95 -31.95 6.70 -0.52
N ARG A 96 -33.11 6.07 -0.76
CA ARG A 96 -34.26 6.46 -1.61
C ARG A 96 -34.01 6.76 -3.08
#